data_AF-A0A966THG6-F1
#
_entry.id   AF-A0A966THG6-F1
#
_cell.length_a   1.000
_cell.length_b   1.000
_cell.length_c   1.000
_cell.angle_alpha   90.00
_cell.angle_beta   90.00
_cell.angle_gamma   90.00
#
_symmetry.space_group_name_H-M   'P 1'
#
loop_
_entity.id
_entity.type
_entity.pdbx_description
1 polymer ?
#
loop_
_entity_poly.entity_id
_entity_poly.type
_entity_poly.pdbx_seq_one_letter_code
_entity_poly.pdbx_strand_id
1 'polypeptide(L)'
;VVTGSPYISLLSDGINKATYLDGSGTNSLVFAYTIVSGDIDNTGVGIAANSIVLNSGTIKSASGVNATLTHSAVARSSTRKILAS
;
A
#
# COMPACT_ATOMS: atom_id res chain seq x y z
N VAL A 1 11.62 -4.95 10.91
CA VAL A 1 10.74 -6.08 11.24
C VAL A 1 9.30 -5.62 11.18
N VAL A 2 8.49 -6.31 10.38
CA VAL A 2 7.06 -6.11 10.24
C VAL A 2 6.33 -7.22 11.00
N THR A 3 5.28 -6.87 11.74
CA THR A 3 4.34 -7.81 12.36
C THR A 3 2.90 -7.47 11.96
N GLY A 4 1.95 -8.38 12.18
CA GLY A 4 0.55 -8.20 11.78
C GLY A 4 0.36 -8.25 10.26
N SER A 5 -0.68 -7.59 9.76
CA SER A 5 -0.97 -7.54 8.32
C SER A 5 -1.15 -6.10 7.83
N PRO A 6 -0.08 -5.29 7.80
CA PRO A 6 -0.18 -3.92 7.34
C PRO A 6 -0.63 -3.82 5.90
N TYR A 7 -1.24 -2.70 5.54
CA TYR A 7 -1.64 -2.40 4.18
C TYR A 7 -1.56 -0.90 3.91
N ILE A 8 -1.52 -0.54 2.63
CA ILE A 8 -1.67 0.83 2.15
C ILE A 8 -3.08 0.98 1.59
N SER A 9 -3.83 1.96 2.08
CA SER A 9 -5.10 2.33 1.45
C SER A 9 -4.83 3.00 0.10
N LEU A 10 -5.45 2.47 -0.96
CA LEU A 10 -5.28 2.97 -2.31
C LEU A 10 -6.37 3.97 -2.67
N LEU A 11 -6.00 4.96 -3.47
CA LEU A 11 -6.94 5.80 -4.20
C LEU A 11 -7.19 5.09 -5.55
N SER A 12 -8.29 4.35 -5.64
CA SER A 12 -8.74 3.64 -6.86
C SER A 12 -10.26 3.76 -7.02
N ASP A 13 -10.82 3.37 -8.17
CA ASP A 13 -12.28 3.31 -8.40
C ASP A 13 -12.87 1.93 -8.04
N GLY A 14 -12.40 1.32 -6.94
CA GLY A 14 -12.90 0.02 -6.49
C GLY A 14 -11.84 -0.82 -5.78
N ILE A 15 -10.56 -0.57 -6.03
CA ILE A 15 -9.46 -1.25 -5.36
C ILE A 15 -9.05 -0.49 -4.11
N ASN A 16 -9.32 -1.07 -2.94
CA ASN A 16 -9.22 -0.33 -1.69
C ASN A 16 -7.84 -0.39 -1.01
N LYS A 17 -7.05 -1.45 -1.23
CA LYS A 17 -5.78 -1.62 -0.50
C LYS A 17 -4.76 -2.51 -1.21
N ALA A 18 -3.48 -2.20 -0.99
CA ALA A 18 -2.35 -3.09 -1.25
C ALA A 18 -1.83 -3.64 0.07
N THR A 19 -1.72 -4.96 0.20
CA THR A 19 -1.26 -5.61 1.43
C THR A 19 0.24 -5.76 1.46
N TYR A 20 0.82 -5.73 2.65
CA TYR A 20 2.23 -6.02 2.87
C TYR A 20 2.59 -7.39 2.26
N LEU A 21 3.66 -7.42 1.47
CA LEU A 21 4.12 -8.60 0.75
C LEU A 21 5.51 -9.05 1.23
N ASP A 22 6.49 -8.13 1.34
CA ASP A 22 7.88 -8.52 1.60
C ASP A 22 8.76 -7.37 2.13
N GLY A 23 9.98 -7.69 2.58
CA GLY A 23 11.05 -6.75 2.94
C GLY A 23 11.28 -6.60 4.44
N SER A 24 10.70 -7.47 5.28
CA SER A 24 10.75 -7.34 6.74
C SER A 24 12.19 -7.35 7.24
N GLY A 25 12.56 -6.33 8.02
CA GLY A 25 13.92 -6.21 8.55
C GLY A 25 14.88 -5.43 7.66
N THR A 26 14.44 -5.04 6.46
CA THR A 26 15.19 -4.16 5.56
C THR A 26 14.68 -2.72 5.61
N ASN A 27 15.32 -1.84 4.84
CA ASN A 27 14.91 -0.44 4.64
C ASN A 27 13.83 -0.26 3.56
N SER A 28 13.39 -1.34 2.90
CA SER A 28 12.42 -1.28 1.82
C SER A 28 11.34 -2.34 2.03
N LEU A 29 10.09 -1.90 2.05
CA LEU A 29 8.94 -2.79 2.20
C LEU A 29 8.13 -2.79 0.90
N VAL A 30 7.66 -3.97 0.50
CA VAL A 30 6.82 -4.15 -0.68
C VAL A 30 5.38 -4.33 -0.24
N PHE A 31 4.48 -3.56 -0.84
CA PHE A 31 3.03 -3.72 -0.73
C PHE A 31 2.48 -3.99 -2.12
N ALA A 32 1.58 -4.97 -2.23
CA ALA A 32 1.06 -5.41 -3.51
C ALA A 32 -0.45 -5.63 -3.46
N TYR A 33 -1.07 -5.46 -4.62
CA TYR A 33 -2.42 -5.89 -4.92
C TYR A 33 -2.39 -6.59 -6.28
N THR A 34 -3.01 -7.77 -6.36
CA THR A 34 -3.18 -8.50 -7.62
C THR A 34 -4.53 -8.12 -8.21
N ILE A 35 -4.53 -7.57 -9.42
CA ILE A 35 -5.76 -7.26 -10.15
C ILE A 35 -6.53 -8.56 -10.37
N VAL A 36 -7.81 -8.57 -10.00
CA VAL A 36 -8.71 -9.70 -10.21
C VAL A 36 -9.75 -9.38 -11.29
N SER A 37 -10.43 -10.41 -11.77
CA SER A 37 -11.53 -10.23 -12.72
C SER A 37 -12.62 -9.35 -12.10
N GLY A 38 -13.07 -8.35 -12.86
CA GLY A 38 -14.09 -7.39 -12.43
C GLY A 38 -13.53 -6.12 -11.79
N ASP A 39 -12.23 -6.04 -11.50
CA ASP A 39 -11.62 -4.78 -11.09
C ASP A 39 -11.65 -3.76 -12.22
N ILE A 40 -12.07 -2.53 -11.90
CA ILE A 40 -12.10 -1.41 -12.82
C ILE A 40 -11.56 -0.18 -12.08
N ASP A 41 -10.66 0.55 -12.73
CA ASP A 41 -10.12 1.82 -12.27
C ASP A 41 -9.95 2.77 -13.45
N ASN A 42 -10.92 3.66 -13.65
CA ASN A 42 -10.96 4.57 -14.79
C ASN A 42 -10.18 5.86 -14.54
N THR A 43 -9.93 6.20 -13.28
CA THR A 43 -9.18 7.39 -12.88
C THR A 43 -7.73 7.10 -12.47
N GLY A 44 -7.38 5.81 -12.38
CA GLY A 44 -6.03 5.26 -12.19
C GLY A 44 -5.57 5.26 -10.73
N VAL A 45 -4.57 4.45 -10.39
CA VAL A 45 -4.21 4.20 -8.98
C VAL A 45 -3.35 5.32 -8.40
N GLY A 46 -3.61 5.69 -7.14
CA GLY A 46 -2.78 6.60 -6.32
C GLY A 46 -2.73 6.20 -4.85
N ILE A 47 -2.01 6.98 -4.03
CA ILE A 47 -1.79 6.73 -2.60
C ILE A 47 -1.96 8.04 -1.84
N ALA A 48 -2.87 8.10 -0.86
CA ALA A 48 -3.01 9.27 0.00
C ALA A 48 -1.82 9.39 0.96
N ALA A 49 -1.51 10.61 1.42
CA ALA A 49 -0.49 10.81 2.45
C ALA A 49 -0.86 10.04 3.73
N ASN A 50 0.14 9.47 4.40
CA ASN A 50 -0.02 8.76 5.68
C ASN A 50 -1.06 7.61 5.65
N SER A 51 -1.14 6.87 4.54
CA SER A 51 -2.16 5.85 4.30
C SER A 51 -1.77 4.43 4.71
N ILE A 52 -0.58 4.26 5.30
CA ILE A 52 -0.13 2.99 5.87
C ILE A 52 -0.96 2.69 7.13
N VAL A 53 -1.68 1.57 7.11
CA VAL A 53 -2.41 1.04 8.25
C VAL A 53 -1.68 -0.18 8.78
N LEU A 54 -1.35 -0.18 10.07
CA LEU A 54 -0.61 -1.28 10.70
C LEU A 54 -1.44 -2.55 10.92
N ASN A 55 -2.78 -2.43 11.04
CA ASN A 55 -3.72 -3.53 11.19
C ASN A 55 -3.30 -4.55 12.27
N SER A 56 -3.30 -4.10 13.53
CA SER A 56 -2.82 -4.86 14.70
C SER A 56 -1.35 -5.31 14.62
N GLY A 57 -0.55 -4.65 13.78
CA GLY A 57 0.85 -4.92 13.54
C GLY A 57 1.81 -3.83 14.00
N THR A 58 3.09 -3.99 13.66
CA THR A 58 4.15 -3.00 13.89
C THR A 58 5.12 -2.97 12.73
N ILE A 59 5.79 -1.84 12.52
CA ILE A 59 6.96 -1.73 11.66
C ILE A 59 8.06 -1.10 12.50
N LYS A 60 9.10 -1.86 12.80
CA LYS A 60 10.21 -1.47 13.68
C LYS A 60 11.56 -1.75 13.04
N SER A 61 12.61 -1.06 13.46
CA SER A 61 13.99 -1.47 13.20
C SER A 61 14.31 -2.80 13.91
N ALA A 62 15.44 -3.42 13.59
CA ALA A 62 15.90 -4.63 14.29
C ALA A 62 16.12 -4.39 15.80
N SER A 63 16.45 -3.15 16.19
CA SER A 63 16.62 -2.73 17.58
C SER A 63 15.31 -2.34 18.29
N GLY A 64 14.15 -2.52 17.63
CA GLY A 64 12.84 -2.28 18.23
C GLY A 64 12.31 -0.84 18.13
N VAL A 65 12.98 0.04 17.40
CA VAL A 65 12.54 1.44 17.21
C VAL A 65 11.43 1.50 16.18
N ASN A 66 10.32 2.18 16.48
CA ASN A 66 9.20 2.35 15.53
C ASN A 66 9.65 3.10 14.27
N ALA A 67 9.21 2.64 13.10
CA ALA A 67 9.39 3.37 11.86
C ALA A 67 8.50 4.63 11.84
N THR A 68 9.02 5.72 11.28
CA THR A 68 8.21 6.88 10.90
C THR A 68 7.36 6.50 9.68
N LEU A 69 6.04 6.53 9.83
CA LEU A 69 5.10 6.18 8.76
C LEU A 69 4.59 7.40 7.98
N THR A 70 4.98 8.61 8.37
CA THR A 70 4.58 9.84 7.68
C THR A 70 5.21 9.86 6.29
N HIS A 71 4.38 10.03 5.26
CA HIS A 71 4.84 10.08 3.87
C HIS A 71 3.95 10.99 3.03
N SER A 72 4.52 11.56 1.97
CA SER A 72 3.77 12.36 0.99
C SER A 72 2.79 11.53 0.20
N ALA A 73 1.74 12.17 -0.31
CA ALA A 73 0.81 11.54 -1.24
C ALA A 73 1.50 11.23 -2.59
N VAL A 74 1.04 10.17 -3.25
CA VAL A 74 1.30 9.88 -4.65
C VAL A 74 0.00 10.12 -5.41
N ALA A 75 0.01 11.08 -6.33
CA ALA A 75 -1.17 11.41 -7.12
C ALA A 75 -1.63 10.20 -7.96
N ARG A 76 -2.93 10.14 -8.26
CA ARG A 76 -3.48 9.13 -9.15
C ARG A 76 -2.81 9.20 -10.52
N SER A 77 -2.44 8.06 -11.06
CA SER A 77 -1.78 7.98 -12.37
C SER A 77 -2.80 7.81 -13.49
N SER A 78 -2.94 8.84 -14.34
CA SER A 78 -3.83 8.81 -15.51
C SER A 78 -3.44 7.77 -16.58
N THR A 79 -2.27 7.14 -16.47
CA THR A 79 -1.77 6.10 -17.40
C THR A 79 -1.67 4.71 -16.76
N ARG A 80 -2.03 4.57 -15.48
CA ARG A 80 -2.10 3.28 -14.76
C ARG A 80 -3.55 3.02 -14.36
N LYS A 81 -4.36 2.77 -15.39
CA LYS A 81 -5.79 2.47 -15.29
C LYS A 81 -6.02 0.97 -15.45
N ILE A 82 -7.14 0.51 -14.93
CA ILE A 82 -7.63 -0.87 -15.12
C ILE A 82 -8.96 -0.71 -15.86
N LEU A 83 -8.96 -1.02 -17.14
CA LEU A 83 -10.12 -0.83 -17.99
C LEU A 83 -10.90 -2.14 -18.07
N ALA A 84 -12.21 -2.04 -18.25
CA ALA A 84 -13.02 -3.21 -18.60
C ALA A 84 -12.46 -3.84 -19.88
N SER A 85 -12.36 -5.17 -19.88
CA SER A 85 -11.97 -5.98 -21.03
C SER A 85 -13.02 -5.96 -22.13
#